data_AF-A0AAD6GTX7-F1
#
_entry.id   AF-A0AAD6GTX7-F1
#
_cell.length_a   1.000
_cell.length_b   1.000
_cell.length_c   1.000
_cell.angle_alpha   90.00
_cell.angle_beta   90.00
_cell.angle_gamma   90.00
#
_symmetry.space_group_name_H-M   'P 1'
#
loop_
_entity.id
_entity.type
_entity.pdbx_description
1 polymer ?
#
loop_
_entity_poly.entity_id
_entity_poly.type
_entity_poly.pdbx_seq_one_letter_code
_entity_poly.pdbx_strand_id
1 'polypeptide(L)'
;MHLSLYITTFLLNTAAVHAAIPPKPIPPPSSAEISDFTGQSTFQQLIDHKNPQLGTFSQRYWWNSEWWSGEGSPIVLFNPGEQAADGFTGYLKNKSLTGVLARELKGAVLLLEHRYWGDSSPYDDLTTENLQYLTLENSIADLTYFANNVKLPFDTNSSRSYSGALSAWTESISPGTFWAYHASSAPVQAIYDFWQYFTPVQEGMPQNCSRDISRVMEYIDSVGKSGSRHKIQKLKNLFGLGDLEYFDDFASALENGPWLWQSNDFTTGYSEFYQFCDYVENAVNGSKILPGPDGVGLGRALNGYAQWFKKIYLPGSCTKYGYWSDNSTVACYDTHNASSPMFTDRSVNNTIDRQWQWFLCNEPFSYWQDAAPSGVPTLVSRTVNAEYWQRQCPLFFPEVNGHTYGSARGKTAAQVNSWTKGWDLTNTTRLIWTNGQFDPWRDSGVSSIYRPGGPLQSTSSAPINVIPGGFHCSDLLLRNGAANKGVQDIIDAEVAQIKTWVQEFYD
;
A
#
# COMPACT_ATOMS: atom_id res chain seq x y z
N MET A 1 -3.55 0.51 2.99
CA MET A 1 -4.88 0.77 2.39
C MET A 1 -4.80 2.09 1.62
N HIS A 2 -4.22 2.04 0.42
CA HIS A 2 -4.06 3.23 -0.43
C HIS A 2 -5.42 3.62 -1.00
N LEU A 3 -6.04 4.68 -0.47
CA LEU A 3 -7.18 5.30 -1.13
C LEU A 3 -6.65 6.27 -2.20
N SER A 4 -6.57 5.80 -3.44
CA SER A 4 -6.33 6.68 -4.60
C SER A 4 -7.56 7.58 -4.81
N LEU A 5 -7.41 8.88 -4.53
CA LEU A 5 -8.42 9.91 -4.83
C LEU A 5 -8.55 10.08 -6.35
N TYR A 6 -9.69 9.65 -6.92
CA TYR A 6 -10.11 10.09 -8.25
C TYR A 6 -10.81 11.46 -8.13
N ILE A 7 -10.23 12.50 -8.72
CA ILE A 7 -10.83 13.83 -8.81
C ILE A 7 -11.85 13.83 -9.95
N THR A 8 -13.14 13.94 -9.63
CA THR A 8 -14.20 14.20 -10.62
C THR A 8 -14.86 15.55 -10.32
N THR A 9 -14.55 16.56 -11.13
CA THR A 9 -15.25 17.85 -11.15
C THR A 9 -16.69 17.67 -11.63
N PHE A 10 -17.68 17.99 -10.79
CA PHE A 10 -19.09 18.07 -11.17
C PHE A 10 -19.53 19.53 -11.35
N LEU A 11 -20.08 19.85 -12.52
CA LEU A 11 -20.90 21.04 -12.76
C LEU A 11 -22.38 20.67 -12.59
N LEU A 12 -23.07 21.42 -11.74
CA LEU A 12 -24.49 21.32 -11.47
C LEU A 12 -25.34 21.82 -12.65
N ASN A 13 -26.40 21.09 -12.99
CA ASN A 13 -27.69 21.72 -13.28
C ASN A 13 -28.86 20.73 -13.17
N THR A 14 -29.94 21.22 -12.58
CA THR A 14 -31.19 20.54 -12.22
C THR A 14 -32.19 20.49 -13.37
N ALA A 15 -32.86 19.35 -13.59
CA ALA A 15 -34.32 19.20 -13.70
C ALA A 15 -34.68 17.76 -14.14
N ALA A 16 -35.66 17.16 -13.46
CA ALA A 16 -36.13 15.80 -13.70
C ALA A 16 -37.21 15.76 -14.79
N VAL A 17 -37.02 14.90 -15.81
CA VAL A 17 -38.10 14.32 -16.64
C VAL A 17 -37.69 12.88 -17.00
N HIS A 18 -38.56 11.91 -16.74
CA HIS A 18 -38.37 10.50 -17.13
C HIS A 18 -38.47 10.36 -18.66
N ALA A 19 -37.37 9.95 -19.33
CA ALA A 19 -37.36 9.46 -20.71
C ALA A 19 -36.19 8.47 -20.91
N ALA A 20 -36.39 7.52 -21.82
CA ALA A 20 -35.50 6.39 -22.11
C ALA A 20 -34.00 6.74 -22.21
N ILE A 21 -33.14 5.86 -21.68
CA ILE A 21 -31.68 5.98 -21.70
C ILE A 21 -31.18 6.10 -23.15
N PRO A 22 -30.62 7.25 -23.58
CA PRO A 22 -29.95 7.32 -24.87
C PRO A 22 -28.59 6.59 -24.78
N PRO A 23 -28.13 5.94 -25.86
CA PRO A 23 -26.80 5.34 -25.89
C PRO A 23 -25.72 6.41 -25.65
N LYS A 24 -24.67 6.02 -24.91
CA LYS A 24 -23.51 6.87 -24.60
C LYS A 24 -23.03 7.60 -25.88
N PRO A 25 -22.82 8.92 -25.85
CA PRO A 25 -22.15 9.63 -26.95
C PRO A 25 -20.80 8.97 -27.24
N ILE A 26 -20.54 8.73 -28.52
CA ILE A 26 -19.22 8.28 -28.98
C ILE A 26 -18.22 9.37 -28.56
N PRO A 27 -17.15 9.03 -27.81
CA PRO A 27 -16.13 9.98 -27.43
C PRO A 27 -15.55 10.65 -28.69
N PRO A 28 -15.21 11.96 -28.66
CA PRO A 28 -14.43 12.54 -29.74
C PRO A 28 -13.15 11.70 -29.94
N PRO A 29 -12.67 11.53 -31.17
CA PRO A 29 -11.44 10.79 -31.41
C PRO A 29 -10.34 11.44 -30.57
N SER A 30 -9.74 10.66 -29.66
CA SER A 30 -8.64 11.19 -28.86
C SER A 30 -7.55 11.65 -29.82
N SER A 31 -7.08 12.88 -29.60
CA SER A 31 -5.73 13.25 -30.03
C SER A 31 -4.82 12.13 -29.52
N ALA A 32 -4.14 11.42 -30.42
CA ALA A 32 -3.40 10.20 -30.13
C ALA A 32 -2.61 10.32 -28.82
N GLU A 33 -3.17 9.80 -27.73
CA GLU A 33 -2.41 9.57 -26.52
C GLU A 33 -1.38 8.53 -26.90
N ILE A 34 -0.10 8.89 -26.82
CA ILE A 34 0.99 7.94 -26.95
C ILE A 34 0.79 6.95 -25.79
N SER A 35 0.28 5.77 -26.11
CA SER A 35 0.09 4.69 -25.15
C SER A 35 1.40 4.44 -24.40
N ASP A 36 1.34 4.35 -23.06
CA ASP A 36 2.50 4.02 -22.23
C ASP A 36 2.97 2.56 -22.43
N PHE A 37 2.25 1.77 -23.23
CA PHE A 37 2.58 0.38 -23.58
C PHE A 37 2.45 0.13 -25.08
N THR A 38 3.19 -0.86 -25.59
CA THR A 38 3.13 -1.32 -26.99
C THR A 38 2.13 -2.44 -27.21
N GLY A 39 1.73 -3.13 -26.13
CA GLY A 39 0.62 -4.08 -26.17
C GLY A 39 0.17 -4.55 -24.79
N GLN A 40 -0.94 -5.27 -24.76
CA GLN A 40 -1.53 -5.90 -23.58
C GLN A 40 -2.16 -7.24 -23.98
N SER A 41 -2.23 -8.18 -23.04
CA SER A 41 -2.85 -9.49 -23.26
C SER A 41 -3.19 -10.17 -21.93
N THR A 42 -3.68 -11.40 -22.01
CA THR A 42 -3.90 -12.27 -20.86
C THR A 42 -3.03 -13.51 -20.95
N PHE A 43 -2.64 -14.03 -19.79
CA PHE A 43 -1.92 -15.28 -19.63
C PHE A 43 -2.80 -16.26 -18.84
N GLN A 44 -2.86 -17.52 -19.28
CA GLN A 44 -3.62 -18.55 -18.57
C GLN A 44 -2.81 -19.03 -17.37
N GLN A 45 -3.15 -18.48 -16.21
CA GLN A 45 -2.49 -18.76 -14.94
C GLN A 45 -3.21 -19.89 -14.20
N LEU A 46 -2.48 -20.69 -13.42
CA LEU A 46 -3.07 -21.74 -12.59
C LEU A 46 -3.83 -21.12 -11.41
N ILE A 47 -5.04 -21.62 -11.14
CA ILE A 47 -5.79 -21.23 -9.93
C ILE A 47 -5.00 -21.65 -8.68
N ASP A 48 -4.52 -22.90 -8.67
CA ASP A 48 -3.67 -23.48 -7.63
C ASP A 48 -2.43 -24.13 -8.25
N HIS A 49 -1.25 -23.62 -7.91
CA HIS A 49 0.02 -24.16 -8.40
C HIS A 49 0.33 -25.56 -7.84
N LYS A 50 -0.25 -25.94 -6.71
CA LYS A 50 -0.11 -27.29 -6.13
C LYS A 50 -1.10 -28.29 -6.71
N ASN A 51 -2.16 -27.81 -7.36
CA ASN A 51 -3.18 -28.64 -8.01
C ASN A 51 -3.57 -28.08 -9.39
N PRO A 52 -2.72 -28.27 -10.43
CA PRO A 52 -2.99 -27.73 -11.77
C PRO A 52 -4.28 -28.23 -12.42
N GLN A 53 -4.83 -29.37 -11.97
CA GLN A 53 -6.08 -29.94 -12.49
C GLN A 53 -7.32 -29.11 -12.10
N LEU A 54 -7.18 -28.20 -11.11
CA LEU A 54 -8.25 -27.29 -10.71
C LEU A 54 -8.63 -26.32 -11.83
N GLY A 55 -7.71 -26.06 -12.77
CA GLY A 55 -7.93 -25.21 -13.92
C GLY A 55 -7.13 -23.92 -13.88
N THR A 56 -7.46 -23.03 -14.82
CA THR A 56 -6.77 -21.76 -15.04
C THR A 56 -7.72 -20.57 -14.95
N PHE A 57 -7.16 -19.39 -14.72
CA PHE A 57 -7.83 -18.10 -14.89
C PHE A 57 -7.00 -17.19 -15.80
N SER A 58 -7.62 -16.13 -16.32
CA SER A 58 -6.93 -15.16 -17.17
C SER A 58 -6.27 -14.08 -16.31
N GLN A 59 -4.94 -14.03 -16.30
CA GLN A 59 -4.15 -12.99 -15.64
C GLN A 59 -3.74 -11.93 -16.66
N ARG A 60 -4.08 -10.66 -16.43
CA ARG A 60 -3.75 -9.55 -17.33
C ARG A 60 -2.29 -9.14 -17.22
N TYR A 61 -1.70 -8.78 -18.35
CA TYR A 61 -0.39 -8.16 -18.40
C TYR A 61 -0.26 -7.18 -19.57
N TRP A 62 0.63 -6.21 -19.41
CA TRP A 62 0.97 -5.18 -20.39
C TRP A 62 2.46 -5.23 -20.66
N TRP A 63 2.89 -4.74 -21.82
CA TRP A 63 4.30 -4.61 -22.13
C TRP A 63 4.63 -3.36 -22.91
N ASN A 64 5.85 -2.90 -22.74
CA ASN A 64 6.51 -1.98 -23.65
C ASN A 64 7.81 -2.62 -24.17
N SER A 65 7.87 -2.84 -25.48
CA SER A 65 9.01 -3.40 -26.19
C SER A 65 9.73 -2.38 -27.08
N GLU A 66 9.55 -1.06 -26.85
CA GLU A 66 10.16 0.02 -27.63
C GLU A 66 11.70 -0.06 -27.65
N TRP A 67 12.33 -0.55 -26.58
CA TRP A 67 13.78 -0.61 -26.43
C TRP A 67 14.36 -2.02 -26.61
N TRP A 68 13.51 -3.01 -26.87
CA TRP A 68 13.92 -4.41 -26.95
C TRP A 68 14.72 -4.67 -28.23
N SER A 69 15.93 -5.23 -28.09
CA SER A 69 16.89 -5.39 -29.21
C SER A 69 16.88 -6.76 -29.89
N GLY A 70 15.86 -7.58 -29.65
CA GLY A 70 15.75 -8.92 -30.23
C GLY A 70 15.93 -10.04 -29.22
N GLU A 71 15.83 -11.28 -29.71
CA GLU A 71 15.95 -12.51 -28.92
C GLU A 71 17.19 -12.50 -28.02
N GLY A 72 17.02 -12.94 -26.78
CA GLY A 72 18.07 -12.91 -25.76
C GLY A 72 18.26 -11.57 -25.07
N SER A 73 17.55 -10.49 -25.45
CA SER A 73 17.57 -9.23 -24.71
C SER A 73 16.85 -9.34 -23.36
N PRO A 74 17.24 -8.58 -22.32
CA PRO A 74 16.61 -8.64 -21.00
C PRO A 74 15.13 -8.26 -21.00
N ILE A 75 14.38 -8.79 -20.03
CA ILE A 75 12.99 -8.42 -19.77
C ILE A 75 12.87 -7.98 -18.31
N VAL A 76 12.40 -6.76 -18.06
CA VAL A 76 12.05 -6.23 -16.73
C VAL A 76 10.57 -6.53 -16.46
N LEU A 77 10.23 -7.12 -15.33
CA LEU A 77 8.90 -7.50 -14.91
C LEU A 77 8.55 -6.75 -13.63
N PHE A 78 7.49 -5.97 -13.73
CA PHE A 78 6.94 -5.20 -12.64
C PHE A 78 5.57 -5.77 -12.23
N ASN A 79 5.32 -5.85 -10.93
CA ASN A 79 4.03 -6.19 -10.36
C ASN A 79 3.61 -5.03 -9.46
N PRO A 80 2.39 -4.49 -9.60
CA PRO A 80 1.97 -3.29 -8.89
C PRO A 80 1.54 -3.55 -7.43
N GLY A 81 1.71 -4.77 -6.91
CA GLY A 81 1.25 -5.16 -5.58
C GLY A 81 -0.26 -5.34 -5.50
N GLU A 82 -0.82 -4.97 -4.35
CA GLU A 82 -2.21 -5.14 -3.93
C GLU A 82 -3.23 -4.21 -4.64
N GLN A 83 -3.09 -4.01 -5.96
CA GLN A 83 -3.97 -3.13 -6.74
C GLN A 83 -4.20 -3.62 -8.16
N ALA A 84 -5.30 -3.17 -8.77
CA ALA A 84 -5.53 -3.32 -10.20
C ALA A 84 -4.46 -2.57 -11.01
N ALA A 85 -3.99 -3.18 -12.09
CA ALA A 85 -2.84 -2.71 -12.84
C ALA A 85 -3.15 -1.56 -13.82
N ASP A 86 -4.43 -1.23 -14.08
CA ASP A 86 -4.83 -0.19 -15.05
C ASP A 86 -4.17 1.18 -14.76
N GLY A 87 -3.99 1.52 -13.48
CA GLY A 87 -3.34 2.77 -13.03
C GLY A 87 -1.80 2.76 -13.07
N PHE A 88 -1.18 1.64 -13.45
CA PHE A 88 0.28 1.42 -13.33
C PHE A 88 0.99 1.33 -14.68
N THR A 89 0.31 1.60 -15.80
CA THR A 89 0.94 1.57 -17.14
C THR A 89 2.08 2.56 -17.30
N GLY A 90 2.12 3.65 -16.53
CA GLY A 90 3.25 4.58 -16.48
C GLY A 90 4.59 3.92 -16.07
N TYR A 91 4.54 2.77 -15.40
CA TYR A 91 5.73 1.97 -15.05
C TYR A 91 6.34 1.22 -16.25
N LEU A 92 5.72 1.30 -17.43
CA LEU A 92 6.23 0.73 -18.67
C LEU A 92 7.04 1.74 -19.50
N LYS A 93 7.21 2.99 -19.03
CA LYS A 93 7.89 4.08 -19.75
C LYS A 93 9.01 4.72 -18.93
N ASN A 94 9.75 5.63 -19.56
CA ASN A 94 10.75 6.51 -18.93
C ASN A 94 10.11 7.57 -18.00
N LYS A 95 9.06 7.20 -17.28
CA LYS A 95 8.47 7.92 -16.15
C LYS A 95 8.82 7.21 -14.83
N SER A 96 9.25 5.94 -14.90
CA SER A 96 9.64 5.10 -13.77
C SER A 96 11.05 4.49 -13.93
N LEU A 97 11.58 3.98 -12.83
CA LEU A 97 12.80 3.19 -12.79
C LEU A 97 12.74 1.97 -13.72
N THR A 98 11.63 1.24 -13.71
CA THR A 98 11.43 0.01 -14.52
C THR A 98 11.54 0.27 -16.03
N GLY A 99 10.98 1.37 -16.52
CA GLY A 99 11.13 1.75 -17.93
C GLY A 99 12.55 2.20 -18.26
N VAL A 100 13.22 2.93 -17.36
CA VAL A 100 14.63 3.30 -17.52
C VAL A 100 15.51 2.06 -17.58
N LEU A 101 15.29 1.08 -16.71
CA LEU A 101 16.01 -0.20 -16.74
C LEU A 101 15.83 -0.88 -18.10
N ALA A 102 14.60 -1.00 -18.61
CA ALA A 102 14.38 -1.60 -19.93
C ALA A 102 15.11 -0.84 -21.05
N ARG A 103 15.09 0.50 -21.03
CA ARG A 103 15.86 1.31 -21.99
C ARG A 103 17.36 1.05 -21.90
N GLU A 104 17.93 1.14 -20.70
CA GLU A 104 19.36 1.04 -20.46
C GLU A 104 19.92 -0.36 -20.72
N LEU A 105 19.09 -1.38 -20.52
CA LEU A 105 19.39 -2.78 -20.78
C LEU A 105 19.09 -3.21 -22.22
N LYS A 106 18.55 -2.30 -23.05
CA LYS A 106 18.05 -2.62 -24.40
C LYS A 106 17.03 -3.77 -24.40
N GLY A 107 16.21 -3.80 -23.37
CA GLY A 107 15.23 -4.84 -23.06
C GLY A 107 13.79 -4.38 -23.22
N ALA A 108 12.87 -5.26 -22.84
CA ALA A 108 11.44 -4.95 -22.70
C ALA A 108 11.07 -4.75 -21.23
N VAL A 109 9.94 -4.11 -20.97
CA VAL A 109 9.31 -4.09 -19.64
C VAL A 109 7.89 -4.65 -19.70
N LEU A 110 7.54 -5.46 -18.71
CA LEU A 110 6.25 -6.11 -18.50
C LEU A 110 5.63 -5.59 -17.20
N LEU A 111 4.32 -5.40 -17.19
CA LEU A 111 3.50 -5.14 -16.01
C LEU A 111 2.53 -6.31 -15.88
N LEU A 112 2.65 -7.09 -14.80
CA LEU A 112 1.81 -8.25 -14.54
C LEU A 112 0.87 -7.95 -13.37
N GLU A 113 -0.43 -8.03 -13.62
CA GLU A 113 -1.44 -7.80 -12.59
C GLU A 113 -1.44 -8.93 -11.56
N HIS A 114 -1.62 -8.57 -10.29
CA HIS A 114 -1.66 -9.54 -9.20
C HIS A 114 -2.96 -10.36 -9.25
N ARG A 115 -2.91 -11.67 -8.94
CA ARG A 115 -4.11 -12.51 -8.80
C ARG A 115 -5.11 -11.87 -7.83
N TYR A 116 -6.40 -11.91 -8.15
CA TYR A 116 -7.53 -11.34 -7.39
C TYR A 116 -7.68 -9.80 -7.43
N TRP A 117 -6.85 -9.06 -8.17
CA TRP A 117 -7.09 -7.62 -8.41
C TRP A 117 -7.42 -7.36 -9.88
N GLY A 118 -8.17 -6.27 -10.11
CA GLY A 118 -8.64 -5.89 -11.45
C GLY A 118 -9.43 -7.01 -12.10
N ASP A 119 -9.15 -7.30 -13.37
CA ASP A 119 -9.79 -8.42 -14.08
C ASP A 119 -8.99 -9.73 -13.97
N SER A 120 -7.96 -9.79 -13.11
CA SER A 120 -7.13 -10.98 -12.90
C SER A 120 -7.60 -11.83 -11.72
N SER A 121 -8.89 -12.12 -11.64
CA SER A 121 -9.46 -12.94 -10.55
C SER A 121 -9.91 -14.32 -11.03
N PRO A 122 -9.60 -15.41 -10.28
CA PRO A 122 -10.20 -16.72 -10.53
C PRO A 122 -11.71 -16.79 -10.25
N TYR A 123 -12.23 -15.88 -9.41
CA TYR A 123 -13.63 -15.86 -8.96
C TYR A 123 -14.19 -14.44 -8.89
N ASP A 124 -15.47 -14.27 -9.22
CA ASP A 124 -16.15 -12.97 -9.17
C ASP A 124 -16.70 -12.61 -7.76
N ASP A 125 -16.98 -13.63 -6.93
CA ASP A 125 -17.45 -13.48 -5.55
C ASP A 125 -16.36 -13.93 -4.57
N LEU A 126 -15.81 -13.00 -3.80
CA LEU A 126 -14.68 -13.19 -2.89
C LEU A 126 -15.11 -13.73 -1.52
N THR A 127 -15.75 -14.89 -1.52
CA THR A 127 -16.07 -15.65 -0.31
C THR A 127 -14.80 -16.17 0.37
N THR A 128 -14.91 -16.54 1.65
CA THR A 128 -13.82 -17.19 2.41
C THR A 128 -13.31 -18.47 1.74
N GLU A 129 -14.19 -19.20 1.04
CA GLU A 129 -13.84 -20.37 0.23
C GLU A 129 -13.10 -19.97 -1.05
N ASN A 130 -13.62 -19.00 -1.81
CA ASN A 130 -13.02 -18.57 -3.07
C ASN A 130 -11.68 -17.85 -2.88
N LEU A 131 -11.43 -17.26 -1.71
CA LEU A 131 -10.16 -16.64 -1.35
C LEU A 131 -9.08 -17.63 -0.91
N GLN A 132 -9.37 -18.92 -0.76
CA GLN A 132 -8.36 -19.91 -0.33
C GLN A 132 -7.17 -20.03 -1.27
N TYR A 133 -7.30 -19.59 -2.53
CA TYR A 133 -6.20 -19.58 -3.50
C TYR A 133 -5.47 -18.23 -3.58
N LEU A 134 -5.94 -17.21 -2.87
CA LEU A 134 -5.18 -15.99 -2.62
C LEU A 134 -4.23 -16.26 -1.45
N THR A 135 -3.05 -16.80 -1.75
CA THR A 135 -1.99 -17.05 -0.76
C THR A 135 -0.66 -16.50 -1.27
N LEU A 136 0.26 -16.24 -0.35
CA LEU A 136 1.57 -15.71 -0.71
C LEU A 136 2.37 -16.71 -1.58
N GLU A 137 2.24 -18.02 -1.31
CA GLU A 137 2.84 -19.08 -2.13
C GLU A 137 2.37 -19.01 -3.57
N ASN A 138 1.05 -18.90 -3.76
CA ASN A 138 0.44 -18.86 -5.08
C ASN A 138 0.78 -17.55 -5.82
N SER A 139 0.84 -16.41 -5.11
CA SER A 139 1.31 -15.14 -5.68
C SER A 139 2.76 -15.21 -6.16
N ILE A 140 3.67 -15.81 -5.38
CA ILE A 140 5.07 -16.00 -5.80
C ILE A 140 5.15 -16.97 -6.98
N ALA A 141 4.38 -18.06 -6.94
CA ALA A 141 4.35 -19.05 -8.01
C ALA A 141 3.76 -18.49 -9.31
N ASP A 142 2.85 -17.52 -9.26
CA ASP A 142 2.37 -16.84 -10.46
C ASP A 142 3.50 -16.16 -11.22
N LEU A 143 4.38 -15.45 -10.50
CA LEU A 143 5.52 -14.75 -11.11
C LEU A 143 6.44 -15.74 -11.82
N THR A 144 6.75 -16.86 -11.17
CA THR A 144 7.69 -17.84 -11.72
C THR A 144 7.06 -18.65 -12.85
N TYR A 145 5.80 -19.04 -12.72
CA TYR A 145 5.08 -19.75 -13.76
C TYR A 145 4.87 -18.85 -14.99
N PHE A 146 4.49 -17.58 -14.79
CA PHE A 146 4.40 -16.61 -15.88
C PHE A 146 5.75 -16.45 -16.57
N ALA A 147 6.83 -16.19 -15.82
CA ALA A 147 8.17 -16.02 -16.39
C ALA A 147 8.63 -17.20 -17.24
N ASN A 148 8.32 -18.44 -16.83
CA ASN A 148 8.74 -19.65 -17.53
C ASN A 148 7.83 -20.05 -18.71
N ASN A 149 6.57 -19.62 -18.72
CA ASN A 149 5.57 -20.15 -19.65
C ASN A 149 4.97 -19.11 -20.60
N VAL A 150 5.10 -17.82 -20.30
CA VAL A 150 4.55 -16.76 -21.15
C VAL A 150 5.17 -16.83 -22.55
N LYS A 151 4.31 -16.70 -23.57
CA LYS A 151 4.69 -16.53 -24.97
C LYS A 151 4.46 -15.08 -25.34
N LEU A 152 5.54 -14.32 -25.39
CA LEU A 152 5.47 -12.89 -25.68
C LEU A 152 5.35 -12.70 -27.20
N PRO A 153 4.44 -11.83 -27.68
CA PRO A 153 4.29 -11.60 -29.12
C PRO A 153 5.55 -11.05 -29.80
N PHE A 154 6.43 -10.42 -29.03
CA PHE A 154 7.70 -9.87 -29.51
C PHE A 154 8.89 -10.81 -29.26
N ASP A 155 8.81 -11.77 -28.34
CA ASP A 155 9.87 -12.73 -28.02
C ASP A 155 9.30 -14.15 -27.93
N THR A 156 9.38 -14.87 -29.05
CA THR A 156 8.78 -16.21 -29.21
C THR A 156 9.69 -17.35 -28.76
N ASN A 157 10.99 -17.11 -28.55
CA ASN A 157 12.01 -18.15 -28.37
C ASN A 157 12.70 -18.13 -27.00
N SER A 158 12.57 -17.06 -26.20
CA SER A 158 13.31 -16.97 -24.93
C SER A 158 12.61 -16.09 -23.89
N SER A 159 11.85 -16.65 -22.96
CA SER A 159 11.41 -15.89 -21.78
C SER A 159 12.28 -16.25 -20.58
N ARG A 160 13.34 -15.45 -20.36
CA ARG A 160 13.97 -15.27 -19.05
C ARG A 160 13.69 -13.84 -18.60
N SER A 161 12.92 -13.72 -17.52
CA SER A 161 12.43 -12.44 -17.02
C SER A 161 13.23 -11.99 -15.79
N TYR A 162 13.11 -10.73 -15.38
CA TYR A 162 13.76 -10.10 -14.22
C TYR A 162 12.69 -9.36 -13.40
N SER A 163 12.53 -9.51 -12.07
CA SER A 163 11.35 -8.91 -11.39
C SER A 163 11.56 -8.15 -10.07
N GLY A 164 10.60 -7.24 -9.79
CA GLY A 164 10.52 -6.34 -8.61
C GLY A 164 9.49 -6.71 -7.51
N ALA A 165 9.42 -5.87 -6.46
CA ALA A 165 8.53 -5.83 -5.27
C ALA A 165 8.26 -7.14 -4.48
N LEU A 166 7.55 -8.12 -5.04
CA LEU A 166 7.51 -9.53 -4.55
C LEU A 166 8.89 -10.23 -4.73
N SER A 167 9.84 -9.49 -5.28
CA SER A 167 11.20 -9.87 -5.60
C SER A 167 11.95 -10.47 -4.42
N ALA A 168 11.86 -9.88 -3.22
CA ALA A 168 12.57 -10.39 -2.04
C ALA A 168 12.06 -11.77 -1.59
N TRP A 169 10.73 -11.95 -1.48
CA TRP A 169 10.16 -13.26 -1.15
C TRP A 169 10.36 -14.27 -2.28
N THR A 170 10.34 -13.82 -3.54
CA THR A 170 10.61 -14.67 -4.70
C THR A 170 12.06 -15.14 -4.74
N GLU A 171 13.04 -14.28 -4.44
CA GLU A 171 14.45 -14.64 -4.31
C GLU A 171 14.65 -15.64 -3.16
N SER A 172 13.99 -15.42 -2.03
CA SER A 172 14.08 -16.30 -0.86
C SER A 172 13.51 -17.69 -1.12
N ILE A 173 12.34 -17.77 -1.78
CA ILE A 173 11.54 -19.00 -1.90
C ILE A 173 11.77 -19.74 -3.23
N SER A 174 12.03 -19.02 -4.32
CA SER A 174 12.25 -19.58 -5.66
C SER A 174 13.47 -18.94 -6.35
N PRO A 175 14.68 -19.06 -5.75
CA PRO A 175 15.88 -18.46 -6.29
C PRO A 175 16.21 -19.03 -7.68
N GLY A 176 16.76 -18.18 -8.54
CA GLY A 176 17.25 -18.57 -9.87
C GLY A 176 16.21 -18.51 -10.99
N THR A 177 14.95 -18.19 -10.68
CA THR A 177 13.95 -17.88 -11.73
C THR A 177 14.24 -16.54 -12.40
N PHE A 178 14.59 -15.53 -11.60
CA PHE A 178 14.98 -14.21 -12.05
C PHE A 178 16.48 -14.05 -11.83
N TRP A 179 17.16 -13.38 -12.76
CA TRP A 179 18.61 -13.22 -12.64
C TRP A 179 18.98 -12.29 -11.48
N ALA A 180 18.26 -11.19 -11.34
CA ALA A 180 18.36 -10.34 -10.16
C ALA A 180 17.02 -9.65 -9.84
N TYR A 181 17.03 -8.90 -8.74
CA TYR A 181 15.83 -8.50 -8.01
C TYR A 181 15.96 -7.07 -7.49
N HIS A 182 14.85 -6.33 -7.45
CA HIS A 182 14.78 -4.98 -6.88
C HIS A 182 13.57 -4.87 -5.95
N ALA A 183 13.83 -4.53 -4.70
CA ALA A 183 12.84 -4.46 -3.64
C ALA A 183 12.79 -3.03 -3.08
N SER A 184 11.97 -2.18 -3.70
CA SER A 184 11.67 -0.85 -3.17
C SER A 184 10.59 -0.93 -2.10
N SER A 185 10.88 -0.35 -0.94
CA SER A 185 10.03 -0.21 0.24
C SER A 185 9.35 -1.51 0.68
N ALA A 186 10.06 -2.64 0.54
CA ALA A 186 9.50 -3.97 0.72
C ALA A 186 9.36 -4.37 2.21
N PRO A 187 8.13 -4.54 2.74
CA PRO A 187 7.89 -4.97 4.10
C PRO A 187 8.02 -6.50 4.19
N VAL A 188 9.23 -7.00 4.40
CA VAL A 188 9.52 -8.45 4.36
C VAL A 188 9.30 -9.18 5.68
N GLN A 189 9.34 -8.45 6.80
CA GLN A 189 9.08 -8.98 8.13
C GLN A 189 7.62 -8.73 8.51
N ALA A 190 6.81 -9.79 8.59
CA ALA A 190 5.47 -9.77 9.17
C ALA A 190 5.53 -9.40 10.66
N ILE A 191 4.74 -8.42 11.10
CA ILE A 191 4.74 -7.88 12.47
C ILE A 191 3.29 -7.74 12.93
N TYR A 192 2.92 -8.45 14.00
CA TYR A 192 1.55 -8.47 14.53
C TYR A 192 1.14 -7.18 15.25
N ASP A 193 2.03 -6.58 16.04
CA ASP A 193 1.82 -5.32 16.75
C ASP A 193 2.80 -4.33 16.13
N PHE A 194 2.35 -3.59 15.10
CA PHE A 194 3.22 -2.85 14.18
C PHE A 194 3.16 -1.34 14.41
N TRP A 195 3.20 -0.93 15.67
CA TRP A 195 3.30 0.48 16.05
C TRP A 195 4.53 1.20 15.48
N GLN A 196 5.59 0.45 15.14
CA GLN A 196 6.78 1.00 14.51
C GLN A 196 6.49 1.63 13.14
N TYR A 197 5.36 1.29 12.49
CA TYR A 197 4.89 1.96 11.28
C TYR A 197 4.88 3.49 11.42
N PHE A 198 4.54 4.01 12.60
CA PHE A 198 4.50 5.45 12.86
C PHE A 198 5.84 6.05 13.31
N THR A 199 6.89 5.26 13.53
CA THR A 199 8.21 5.79 13.93
C THR A 199 8.81 6.68 12.83
N PRO A 200 8.91 6.24 11.55
CA PRO A 200 9.41 7.09 10.47
C PRO A 200 8.55 8.33 10.23
N VAL A 201 7.24 8.23 10.47
CA VAL A 201 6.30 9.36 10.39
C VAL A 201 6.66 10.42 11.43
N GLN A 202 6.83 10.02 12.70
CA GLN A 202 7.21 10.91 13.79
C GLN A 202 8.59 11.57 13.57
N GLU A 203 9.54 10.83 13.00
CA GLU A 203 10.87 11.32 12.67
C GLU A 203 10.84 12.37 11.54
N GLY A 204 10.01 12.15 10.52
CA GLY A 204 9.95 13.01 9.33
C GLY A 204 9.03 14.22 9.45
N MET A 205 7.99 14.15 10.28
CA MET A 205 6.99 15.21 10.39
C MET A 205 7.47 16.39 11.27
N PRO A 206 6.79 17.56 11.20
CA PRO A 206 7.10 18.70 12.06
C PRO A 206 7.00 18.33 13.56
N GLN A 207 8.05 18.66 14.32
CA GLN A 207 8.20 18.26 15.74
C GLN A 207 7.13 18.85 16.66
N ASN A 208 6.63 20.04 16.31
CA ASN A 208 5.52 20.67 17.03
C ASN A 208 4.23 19.85 16.86
N CYS A 209 3.91 19.50 15.61
CA CYS A 209 2.75 18.67 15.26
C CYS A 209 2.81 17.28 15.90
N SER A 210 3.95 16.58 15.82
CA SER A 210 4.08 15.24 16.42
C SER A 210 3.85 15.26 17.93
N ARG A 211 4.43 16.25 18.62
CA ARG A 211 4.31 16.41 20.06
C ARG A 211 2.88 16.73 20.49
N ASP A 212 2.18 17.57 19.75
CA ASP A 212 0.79 17.91 20.06
C ASP A 212 -0.19 16.79 19.71
N ILE A 213 0.02 16.04 18.63
CA ILE A 213 -0.73 14.81 18.36
C ILE A 213 -0.54 13.83 19.51
N SER A 214 0.69 13.59 19.99
CA SER A 214 0.92 12.69 21.12
C SER A 214 0.19 13.13 22.39
N ARG A 215 0.17 14.44 22.71
CA ARG A 215 -0.63 14.96 23.83
C ARG A 215 -2.12 14.71 23.64
N VAL A 216 -2.63 14.91 22.42
CA VAL A 216 -4.04 14.65 22.08
C VAL A 216 -4.36 13.18 22.27
N MET A 217 -3.52 12.26 21.77
CA MET A 217 -3.72 10.81 21.92
C MET A 217 -3.69 10.38 23.39
N GLU A 218 -2.73 10.88 24.17
CA GLU A 218 -2.67 10.63 25.62
C GLU A 218 -3.95 11.10 26.35
N TYR A 219 -4.47 12.27 26.00
CA TYR A 219 -5.72 12.76 26.55
C TYR A 219 -6.91 11.89 26.14
N ILE A 220 -7.01 11.53 24.86
CA ILE A 220 -8.07 10.66 24.33
C ILE A 220 -8.05 9.30 25.05
N ASP A 221 -6.88 8.66 25.15
CA ASP A 221 -6.67 7.42 25.89
C ASP A 221 -7.12 7.53 27.35
N SER A 222 -6.77 8.65 28.02
CA SER A 222 -7.15 8.87 29.42
C SER A 222 -8.67 8.97 29.60
N VAL A 223 -9.37 9.61 28.65
CA VAL A 223 -10.82 9.73 28.63
C VAL A 223 -11.48 8.39 28.31
N GLY A 224 -10.93 7.62 27.37
CA GLY A 224 -11.41 6.27 27.06
C GLY A 224 -11.30 5.32 28.25
N LYS A 225 -10.17 5.35 28.94
CA LYS A 225 -9.87 4.45 30.06
C LYS A 225 -10.65 4.77 31.34
N SER A 226 -10.83 6.04 31.66
CA SER A 226 -11.32 6.48 32.99
C SER A 226 -12.39 7.57 32.97
N GLY A 227 -12.78 8.04 31.78
CA GLY A 227 -13.81 9.06 31.62
C GLY A 227 -15.21 8.53 31.92
N SER A 228 -16.10 9.42 32.37
CA SER A 228 -17.52 9.10 32.46
C SER A 228 -18.12 9.02 31.04
N ARG A 229 -19.27 8.34 30.91
CA ARG A 229 -20.02 8.28 29.63
C ARG A 229 -20.27 9.67 29.04
N HIS A 230 -20.57 10.66 29.89
CA HIS A 230 -20.75 12.04 29.45
C HIS A 230 -19.46 12.66 28.87
N LYS A 231 -18.30 12.40 29.50
CA LYS A 231 -17.00 12.88 28.98
C LYS A 231 -16.65 12.22 27.65
N ILE A 232 -16.86 10.92 27.54
CA ILE A 232 -16.65 10.17 26.29
C ILE A 232 -17.55 10.72 25.18
N GLN A 233 -18.85 10.88 25.44
CA GLN A 233 -19.78 11.41 24.44
C GLN A 233 -19.42 12.85 24.02
N LYS A 234 -19.03 13.69 24.97
CA LYS A 234 -18.58 15.06 24.68
C LYS A 234 -17.35 15.07 23.79
N LEU A 235 -16.41 14.16 24.01
CA LEU A 235 -15.22 14.00 23.19
C LEU A 235 -15.59 13.52 21.77
N LYS A 236 -16.41 12.48 21.64
CA LYS A 236 -16.91 12.01 20.33
C LYS A 236 -17.61 13.12 19.54
N ASN A 237 -18.50 13.86 20.19
CA ASN A 237 -19.22 14.99 19.60
C ASN A 237 -18.29 16.12 19.13
N LEU A 238 -17.16 16.33 19.82
CA LEU A 238 -16.18 17.35 19.45
C LEU A 238 -15.61 17.09 18.04
N PHE A 239 -15.36 15.82 17.71
CA PHE A 239 -14.87 15.38 16.39
C PHE A 239 -15.99 15.13 15.37
N GLY A 240 -17.27 15.22 15.77
CA GLY A 240 -18.40 14.88 14.91
C GLY A 240 -18.70 13.38 14.82
N LEU A 241 -18.07 12.57 15.66
CA LEU A 241 -18.20 11.10 15.71
C LEU A 241 -19.14 10.64 16.83
N GLY A 242 -20.11 11.50 17.19
CA GLY A 242 -21.02 11.29 18.32
C GLY A 242 -21.89 10.05 18.20
N ASP A 243 -22.23 9.65 16.98
CA ASP A 243 -23.14 8.55 16.70
C ASP A 243 -22.47 7.17 16.75
N LEU A 244 -21.14 7.12 16.86
CA LEU A 244 -20.43 5.86 17.08
C LEU A 244 -20.68 5.35 18.49
N GLU A 245 -21.15 4.11 18.62
CA GLU A 245 -21.39 3.47 19.93
C GLU A 245 -20.08 3.19 20.67
N TYR A 246 -19.14 2.54 19.99
CA TYR A 246 -17.90 2.05 20.59
C TYR A 246 -16.79 3.11 20.58
N PHE A 247 -15.97 3.16 21.63
CA PHE A 247 -14.93 4.17 21.78
C PHE A 247 -13.70 3.88 20.90
N ASP A 248 -13.44 2.60 20.66
CA ASP A 248 -12.35 2.11 19.82
C ASP A 248 -12.53 2.54 18.35
N ASP A 249 -13.74 2.46 17.80
CA ASP A 249 -14.07 2.96 16.46
C ASP A 249 -13.87 4.48 16.34
N PHE A 250 -14.29 5.23 17.37
CA PHE A 250 -14.02 6.67 17.45
C PHE A 250 -12.51 6.95 17.44
N ALA A 251 -11.74 6.20 18.22
CA ALA A 251 -10.30 6.35 18.32
C ALA A 251 -9.58 5.98 17.02
N SER A 252 -9.95 4.87 16.38
CA SER A 252 -9.39 4.40 15.10
C SER A 252 -9.69 5.36 13.96
N ALA A 253 -10.87 6.01 13.95
CA ALA A 253 -11.17 7.02 12.95
C ALA A 253 -10.12 8.15 12.91
N LEU A 254 -9.51 8.51 14.04
CA LEU A 254 -8.54 9.61 14.11
C LEU A 254 -7.20 9.29 13.44
N GLU A 255 -6.80 8.02 13.39
CA GLU A 255 -5.56 7.55 12.76
C GLU A 255 -5.42 7.96 11.28
N ASN A 256 -6.55 8.23 10.63
CA ASN A 256 -6.59 8.73 9.27
C ASN A 256 -5.82 10.04 9.06
N GLY A 257 -5.57 10.86 10.10
CA GLY A 257 -4.68 12.01 10.00
C GLY A 257 -3.21 11.58 9.79
N PRO A 258 -2.61 10.88 10.77
CA PRO A 258 -1.28 10.28 10.63
C PRO A 258 -1.06 9.44 9.35
N TRP A 259 -2.05 8.65 8.92
CA TRP A 259 -1.94 7.83 7.69
C TRP A 259 -1.71 8.63 6.40
N LEU A 260 -2.09 9.91 6.34
CA LEU A 260 -1.85 10.75 5.17
C LEU A 260 -0.37 10.89 4.82
N TRP A 261 0.53 10.62 5.77
CA TRP A 261 1.98 10.70 5.55
C TRP A 261 2.46 9.77 4.43
N GLN A 262 1.92 8.55 4.34
CA GLN A 262 2.35 7.55 3.35
C GLN A 262 2.22 8.07 1.90
N SER A 263 1.26 8.96 1.64
CA SER A 263 0.98 9.50 0.31
C SER A 263 1.90 10.65 -0.11
N ASN A 264 2.84 11.09 0.75
CA ASN A 264 3.79 12.13 0.40
C ASN A 264 4.91 11.59 -0.52
N ASP A 265 5.40 12.47 -1.38
CA ASP A 265 6.64 12.28 -2.13
C ASP A 265 7.38 13.64 -2.28
N PHE A 266 8.52 13.64 -2.98
CA PHE A 266 9.34 14.84 -3.20
C PHE A 266 8.67 15.91 -4.09
N THR A 267 7.53 15.60 -4.70
CA THR A 267 6.80 16.48 -5.62
C THR A 267 5.44 16.92 -5.08
N THR A 268 4.97 16.33 -3.98
CA THR A 268 3.63 16.55 -3.43
C THR A 268 3.44 17.98 -2.89
N GLY A 269 4.51 18.59 -2.36
CA GLY A 269 4.44 19.94 -1.81
C GLY A 269 3.56 20.03 -0.55
N TYR A 270 2.65 21.01 -0.51
CA TYR A 270 1.72 21.20 0.61
C TYR A 270 0.55 20.20 0.54
N SER A 271 0.77 19.01 1.10
CA SER A 271 -0.16 17.89 1.10
C SER A 271 -1.27 17.98 2.16
N GLU A 272 -2.22 17.06 2.09
CA GLU A 272 -3.28 16.90 3.09
C GLU A 272 -2.73 16.63 4.49
N PHE A 273 -1.59 15.96 4.60
CA PHE A 273 -0.91 15.75 5.89
C PHE A 273 -0.43 17.07 6.50
N TYR A 274 0.18 17.95 5.71
CA TYR A 274 0.63 19.25 6.21
C TYR A 274 -0.56 20.16 6.56
N GLN A 275 -1.67 20.07 5.82
CA GLN A 275 -2.92 20.71 6.21
C GLN A 275 -3.43 20.19 7.55
N PHE A 276 -3.41 18.88 7.77
CA PHE A 276 -3.74 18.27 9.06
C PHE A 276 -2.86 18.85 10.19
N CYS A 277 -1.54 18.89 10.00
CA CYS A 277 -0.63 19.47 10.98
C CYS A 277 -0.90 20.95 11.25
N ASP A 278 -1.16 21.76 10.22
CA ASP A 278 -1.46 23.19 10.40
C ASP A 278 -2.73 23.40 11.24
N TYR A 279 -3.72 22.52 11.12
CA TYR A 279 -4.89 22.55 11.99
C TYR A 279 -4.55 22.21 13.44
N VAL A 280 -3.80 21.12 13.68
CA VAL A 280 -3.34 20.73 15.03
C VAL A 280 -2.57 21.90 15.67
N GLU A 281 -1.66 22.50 14.91
CA GLU A 281 -0.82 23.63 15.33
C GLU A 281 -1.54 24.98 15.36
N ASN A 282 -2.84 25.02 15.01
CA ASN A 282 -3.63 26.25 14.91
C ASN A 282 -2.96 27.33 14.03
N ALA A 283 -2.21 26.89 13.01
CA ALA A 283 -1.51 27.71 12.02
C ALA A 283 -2.36 28.02 10.76
N VAL A 284 -3.61 27.57 10.74
CA VAL A 284 -4.57 27.83 9.66
C VAL A 284 -4.87 29.34 9.48
N ASN A 285 -5.27 29.73 8.27
CA ASN A 285 -5.66 31.11 7.88
C ASN A 285 -4.55 32.17 7.88
N GLY A 286 -3.33 31.81 7.47
CA GLY A 286 -2.25 32.78 7.28
C GLY A 286 -1.64 33.28 8.59
N SER A 287 -1.68 32.46 9.65
CA SER A 287 -0.88 32.69 10.85
C SER A 287 0.59 32.86 10.45
N LYS A 288 1.13 34.07 10.62
CA LYS A 288 2.52 34.40 10.29
C LYS A 288 3.53 33.84 11.30
N ILE A 289 3.05 33.32 12.42
CA ILE A 289 3.86 32.79 13.51
C ILE A 289 3.56 31.30 13.60
N LEU A 290 4.53 30.48 13.16
CA LEU A 290 4.49 29.05 13.39
C LEU A 290 4.87 28.76 14.85
N PRO A 291 4.17 27.84 15.55
CA PRO A 291 4.56 27.41 16.88
C PRO A 291 5.99 26.86 16.89
N GLY A 292 6.69 27.07 18.00
CA GLY A 292 7.99 26.43 18.24
C GLY A 292 7.85 24.90 18.39
N PRO A 293 8.96 24.17 18.56
CA PRO A 293 8.97 22.70 18.64
C PRO A 293 8.16 22.11 19.80
N ASP A 294 7.79 22.93 20.80
CA ASP A 294 6.90 22.52 21.88
C ASP A 294 5.42 22.49 21.50
N GLY A 295 5.03 22.97 20.32
CA GLY A 295 3.64 23.06 19.85
C GLY A 295 2.80 24.15 20.53
N VAL A 296 1.49 24.07 20.34
CA VAL A 296 0.47 24.94 20.94
C VAL A 296 -0.15 24.38 22.23
N GLY A 297 0.14 23.11 22.55
CA GLY A 297 -0.32 22.44 23.76
C GLY A 297 -1.72 21.85 23.63
N LEU A 298 -2.04 20.92 24.54
CA LEU A 298 -3.21 20.03 24.47
C LEU A 298 -4.53 20.73 24.12
N GLY A 299 -4.88 21.82 24.80
CA GLY A 299 -6.19 22.45 24.61
C GLY A 299 -6.39 23.02 23.20
N ARG A 300 -5.34 23.63 22.63
CA ARG A 300 -5.37 24.16 21.27
C ARG A 300 -5.26 23.04 20.24
N ALA A 301 -4.35 22.09 20.45
CA ALA A 301 -4.15 20.93 19.59
C ALA A 301 -5.40 20.08 19.44
N LEU A 302 -6.07 19.75 20.56
CA LEU A 302 -7.30 18.96 20.57
C LEU A 302 -8.42 19.63 19.76
N ASN A 303 -8.60 20.95 19.93
CA ASN A 303 -9.59 21.70 19.18
C ASN A 303 -9.21 21.81 17.69
N GLY A 304 -7.93 21.99 17.39
CA GLY A 304 -7.39 22.04 16.04
C GLY A 304 -7.64 20.74 15.28
N TYR A 305 -7.25 19.61 15.87
CA TYR A 305 -7.50 18.27 15.35
C TYR A 305 -9.00 18.03 15.14
N ALA A 306 -9.82 18.28 16.15
CA ALA A 306 -11.26 18.08 16.03
C ALA A 306 -11.89 18.95 14.92
N GLN A 307 -11.41 20.18 14.73
CA GLN A 307 -11.85 21.03 13.63
C GLN A 307 -11.43 20.49 12.26
N TRP A 308 -10.18 20.04 12.12
CA TRP A 308 -9.73 19.40 10.89
C TRP A 308 -10.59 18.18 10.57
N PHE A 309 -10.74 17.28 11.56
CA PHE A 309 -11.48 16.05 11.37
C PHE A 309 -12.92 16.35 10.94
N LYS A 310 -13.61 17.24 11.66
CA LYS A 310 -15.02 17.54 11.40
C LYS A 310 -15.27 18.32 10.11
N LYS A 311 -14.36 19.22 9.72
CA LYS A 311 -14.57 20.14 8.59
C LYS A 311 -13.93 19.67 7.28
N ILE A 312 -12.81 18.95 7.40
CA ILE A 312 -11.97 18.58 6.26
C ILE A 312 -12.07 17.07 6.02
N TYR A 313 -11.83 16.24 7.05
CA TYR A 313 -11.73 14.80 6.84
C TYR A 313 -13.09 14.09 6.75
N LEU A 314 -13.94 14.25 7.76
CA LEU A 314 -15.22 13.55 7.90
C LEU A 314 -16.18 13.78 6.73
N PRO A 315 -16.34 15.01 6.18
CA PRO A 315 -17.22 15.21 5.04
C PRO A 315 -16.78 14.38 3.82
N GLY A 316 -17.54 13.35 3.49
CA GLY A 316 -17.29 12.45 2.37
C GLY A 316 -16.34 11.29 2.66
N SER A 317 -15.87 11.16 3.90
CA SER A 317 -14.97 10.07 4.28
C SER A 317 -15.61 8.68 4.15
N CYS A 318 -16.93 8.57 4.34
CA CYS A 318 -17.65 7.32 4.11
C CYS A 318 -18.17 7.21 2.67
N THR A 319 -18.60 8.31 2.04
CA THR A 319 -19.18 8.27 0.68
C THR A 319 -18.15 7.88 -0.38
N LYS A 320 -16.86 8.12 -0.13
CA LYS A 320 -15.74 7.67 -0.98
C LYS A 320 -15.71 6.14 -1.21
N TYR A 321 -16.27 5.35 -0.29
CA TYR A 321 -16.39 3.89 -0.48
C TYR A 321 -17.51 3.50 -1.44
N GLY A 322 -18.43 4.42 -1.77
CA GLY A 322 -19.53 4.20 -2.71
C GLY A 322 -20.79 3.56 -2.09
N TYR A 323 -20.76 3.16 -0.81
CA TYR A 323 -21.91 2.52 -0.16
C TYR A 323 -22.88 3.48 0.52
N TRP A 324 -22.44 4.71 0.80
CA TRP A 324 -23.26 5.73 1.45
C TRP A 324 -23.35 6.99 0.60
N SER A 325 -24.51 7.64 0.63
CA SER A 325 -24.77 8.91 -0.06
C SER A 325 -24.75 10.13 0.86
N ASP A 326 -24.93 9.93 2.17
CA ASP A 326 -24.84 11.02 3.15
C ASP A 326 -23.38 11.38 3.42
N ASN A 327 -23.01 12.61 3.07
CA ASN A 327 -21.66 13.13 3.23
C ASN A 327 -21.21 13.28 4.69
N SER A 328 -22.13 13.24 5.66
CA SER A 328 -21.83 13.39 7.09
C SER A 328 -21.95 12.09 7.87
N THR A 329 -22.25 10.97 7.22
CA THR A 329 -22.42 9.69 7.92
C THR A 329 -21.09 9.21 8.54
N VAL A 330 -21.20 8.50 9.66
CA VAL A 330 -20.07 7.85 10.34
C VAL A 330 -20.12 6.32 10.21
N ALA A 331 -21.10 5.78 9.47
CA ALA A 331 -21.39 4.36 9.43
C ALA A 331 -20.23 3.49 8.90
N CYS A 332 -19.31 4.05 8.11
CA CYS A 332 -18.12 3.33 7.64
C CYS A 332 -17.08 3.08 8.75
N TYR A 333 -17.15 3.80 9.87
CA TYR A 333 -16.26 3.63 11.01
C TYR A 333 -16.79 2.63 12.05
N ASP A 334 -18.06 2.20 11.94
CA ASP A 334 -18.63 1.21 12.85
C ASP A 334 -18.12 -0.18 12.49
N THR A 335 -17.02 -0.59 13.14
CA THR A 335 -16.38 -1.88 12.87
C THR A 335 -17.02 -3.02 13.65
N HIS A 336 -18.03 -2.75 14.49
CA HIS A 336 -18.80 -3.77 15.21
C HIS A 336 -20.07 -4.19 14.45
N ASN A 337 -20.49 -3.41 13.45
CA ASN A 337 -21.62 -3.75 12.60
C ASN A 337 -21.25 -4.79 11.52
N ALA A 338 -21.45 -6.07 11.83
CA ALA A 338 -21.21 -7.19 10.91
C ALA A 338 -22.02 -7.12 9.60
N SER A 339 -23.10 -6.34 9.54
CA SER A 339 -23.91 -6.14 8.32
C SER A 339 -23.42 -4.98 7.47
N SER A 340 -22.36 -4.28 7.88
CA SER A 340 -21.79 -3.17 7.12
C SER A 340 -21.28 -3.66 5.75
N PRO A 341 -21.48 -2.87 4.67
CA PRO A 341 -20.89 -3.17 3.37
C PRO A 341 -19.36 -3.20 3.43
N MET A 342 -18.73 -2.58 4.44
CA MET A 342 -17.29 -2.71 4.70
C MET A 342 -16.84 -4.17 4.85
N PHE A 343 -17.69 -5.05 5.40
CA PHE A 343 -17.35 -6.45 5.64
C PHE A 343 -18.03 -7.40 4.67
N THR A 344 -19.13 -6.96 4.05
CA THR A 344 -20.04 -7.82 3.27
C THR A 344 -19.95 -7.62 1.75
N ASP A 345 -19.33 -6.55 1.25
CA ASP A 345 -19.01 -6.46 -0.16
C ASP A 345 -17.91 -7.46 -0.51
N ARG A 346 -18.23 -8.37 -1.43
CA ARG A 346 -17.37 -9.46 -1.89
C ARG A 346 -17.03 -9.34 -3.38
N SER A 347 -17.38 -8.22 -4.01
CA SER A 347 -16.99 -7.97 -5.40
C SER A 347 -15.47 -7.84 -5.53
N VAL A 348 -14.92 -8.25 -6.67
CA VAL A 348 -13.47 -8.11 -6.94
C VAL A 348 -13.02 -6.65 -6.87
N ASN A 349 -13.84 -5.72 -7.38
CA ASN A 349 -13.55 -4.30 -7.42
C ASN A 349 -14.09 -3.52 -6.19
N ASN A 350 -14.27 -4.19 -5.06
CA ASN A 350 -14.69 -3.54 -3.81
C ASN A 350 -13.68 -2.45 -3.40
N THR A 351 -14.17 -1.36 -2.79
CA THR A 351 -13.34 -0.21 -2.42
C THR A 351 -12.59 -0.38 -1.09
N ILE A 352 -12.85 -1.48 -0.37
CA ILE A 352 -12.28 -1.79 0.94
C ILE A 352 -10.96 -2.57 0.82
N ASP A 353 -10.66 -3.06 -0.39
CA ASP A 353 -9.53 -3.95 -0.65
C ASP A 353 -9.59 -5.22 0.21
N ARG A 354 -10.74 -5.90 0.13
CA ARG A 354 -11.01 -7.17 0.83
C ARG A 354 -9.90 -8.20 0.63
N GLN A 355 -9.26 -8.20 -0.53
CA GLN A 355 -8.14 -9.06 -0.88
C GLN A 355 -6.91 -8.77 -0.02
N TRP A 356 -6.61 -7.49 0.24
CA TRP A 356 -5.56 -7.13 1.18
C TRP A 356 -5.92 -7.52 2.61
N GLN A 357 -7.17 -7.30 3.03
CA GLN A 357 -7.64 -7.77 4.34
C GLN A 357 -7.49 -9.29 4.48
N TRP A 358 -7.68 -10.03 3.39
CA TRP A 358 -7.45 -11.47 3.36
C TRP A 358 -5.99 -11.81 3.64
N PHE A 359 -5.02 -11.11 3.05
CA PHE A 359 -3.62 -11.33 3.40
C PHE A 359 -3.34 -11.07 4.88
N LEU A 360 -3.85 -9.96 5.43
CA LEU A 360 -3.63 -9.63 6.84
C LEU A 360 -4.21 -10.68 7.81
N CYS A 361 -5.32 -11.33 7.44
CA CYS A 361 -6.00 -12.36 8.25
C CYS A 361 -5.56 -13.81 7.93
N ASN A 362 -5.30 -14.15 6.67
CA ASN A 362 -5.10 -15.52 6.20
C ASN A 362 -3.63 -15.96 6.08
N GLU A 363 -2.77 -15.13 5.50
CA GLU A 363 -1.33 -15.32 5.57
C GLU A 363 -0.79 -14.29 6.53
N PRO A 364 -1.06 -14.43 7.84
CA PRO A 364 -1.24 -13.33 8.76
C PRO A 364 0.02 -12.47 8.87
N PHE A 365 0.18 -11.57 7.90
CA PHE A 365 1.19 -10.53 7.91
C PHE A 365 0.95 -9.67 9.13
N SER A 366 -0.34 -9.52 9.47
CA SER A 366 -0.84 -8.89 10.68
C SER A 366 -0.27 -7.50 10.89
N TYR A 367 0.08 -6.80 9.81
CA TYR A 367 0.57 -5.42 9.77
C TYR A 367 -0.44 -4.42 10.32
N TRP A 368 -0.83 -4.63 11.57
CA TRP A 368 -1.74 -3.84 12.36
C TRP A 368 -0.99 -2.59 12.74
N GLN A 369 -1.23 -1.55 11.95
CA GLN A 369 -0.68 -0.22 12.17
C GLN A 369 -1.42 0.32 13.38
N ASP A 370 -0.75 0.31 14.52
CA ASP A 370 -1.39 0.57 15.80
C ASP A 370 -0.53 1.48 16.68
N ALA A 371 -1.01 1.73 17.90
CA ALA A 371 -0.40 2.73 18.76
C ALA A 371 0.85 2.22 19.47
N ALA A 372 1.82 3.12 19.63
CA ALA A 372 3.03 2.83 20.38
C ALA A 372 2.72 2.47 21.85
N PRO A 373 3.52 1.58 22.47
CA PRO A 373 3.29 1.13 23.84
C PRO A 373 3.35 2.28 24.85
N SER A 374 2.95 1.99 26.09
CA SER A 374 3.00 2.98 27.16
C SER A 374 4.44 3.47 27.40
N GLY A 375 4.62 4.79 27.55
CA GLY A 375 5.93 5.42 27.72
C GLY A 375 6.64 5.79 26.42
N VAL A 376 6.12 5.37 25.26
CA VAL A 376 6.60 5.81 23.94
C VAL A 376 5.60 6.82 23.36
N PRO A 377 6.05 7.98 22.85
CA PRO A 377 5.15 8.92 22.15
C PRO A 377 4.40 8.22 21.01
N THR A 378 3.10 8.45 20.91
CA THR A 378 2.24 7.79 19.91
C THR A 378 1.54 8.81 19.02
N LEU A 379 1.32 8.48 17.75
CA LEU A 379 0.45 9.26 16.86
C LEU A 379 -0.98 8.71 16.82
N VAL A 380 -1.18 7.49 17.34
CA VAL A 380 -2.45 6.77 17.33
C VAL A 380 -2.88 6.47 18.77
N SER A 381 -4.18 6.44 19.01
CA SER A 381 -4.78 6.10 20.31
C SER A 381 -4.45 4.65 20.68
N ARG A 382 -4.03 4.40 21.93
CA ARG A 382 -3.71 3.04 22.44
C ARG A 382 -4.91 2.12 22.60
N THR A 383 -6.11 2.63 22.36
CA THR A 383 -7.29 1.79 22.19
C THR A 383 -7.26 1.05 20.85
N VAL A 384 -6.54 1.59 19.85
CA VAL A 384 -6.27 0.95 18.56
C VAL A 384 -4.99 0.13 18.73
N ASN A 385 -5.16 -1.15 18.99
CA ASN A 385 -4.09 -2.13 19.15
C ASN A 385 -4.28 -3.31 18.18
N ALA A 386 -3.33 -4.24 18.16
CA ALA A 386 -3.41 -5.44 17.34
C ALA A 386 -4.73 -6.23 17.53
N GLU A 387 -5.26 -6.33 18.74
CA GLU A 387 -6.55 -7.00 19.01
C GLU A 387 -7.75 -6.27 18.38
N TYR A 388 -7.73 -4.93 18.36
CA TYR A 388 -8.72 -4.15 17.63
C TYR A 388 -8.73 -4.57 16.15
N TRP A 389 -7.59 -4.63 15.48
CA TRP A 389 -7.56 -5.06 14.08
C TRP A 389 -7.95 -6.52 13.89
N GLN A 390 -7.37 -7.42 14.69
CA GLN A 390 -7.58 -8.86 14.59
C GLN A 390 -9.05 -9.27 14.78
N ARG A 391 -9.82 -8.56 15.61
CA ARG A 391 -11.25 -8.86 15.86
C ARG A 391 -12.15 -8.66 14.63
N GLN A 392 -11.68 -7.94 13.62
CA GLN A 392 -12.43 -7.67 12.39
C GLN A 392 -12.32 -8.80 11.36
N CYS A 393 -11.27 -9.64 11.43
CA CYS A 393 -11.09 -10.79 10.53
C CYS A 393 -12.31 -11.72 10.43
N PRO A 394 -13.00 -12.13 11.51
CA PRO A 394 -14.21 -12.96 11.40
C PRO A 394 -15.42 -12.21 10.80
N LEU A 395 -15.42 -10.87 10.79
CA LEU A 395 -16.46 -10.07 10.13
C LEU A 395 -16.23 -10.07 8.63
N PHE A 396 -14.99 -9.85 8.19
CA PHE A 396 -14.62 -9.96 6.79
C PHE A 396 -14.81 -11.39 6.27
N PHE A 397 -14.31 -12.39 6.99
CA PHE A 397 -14.16 -13.75 6.50
C PHE A 397 -14.86 -14.76 7.41
N PRO A 398 -16.20 -14.75 7.46
CA PRO A 398 -16.95 -15.78 8.17
C PRO A 398 -16.65 -17.16 7.56
N GLU A 399 -16.76 -18.22 8.36
CA GLU A 399 -16.55 -19.58 7.85
C GLU A 399 -17.60 -19.93 6.79
N VAL A 400 -17.16 -20.48 5.67
CA VAL A 400 -18.02 -20.91 4.56
C VAL A 400 -17.58 -22.31 4.13
N ASN A 401 -18.49 -23.29 4.16
CA ASN A 401 -18.21 -24.67 3.73
C ASN A 401 -16.98 -25.32 4.41
N GLY A 402 -16.72 -24.97 5.68
CA GLY A 402 -15.55 -25.44 6.43
C GLY A 402 -14.24 -24.73 6.09
N HIS A 403 -14.26 -23.73 5.20
CA HIS A 403 -13.12 -22.88 4.89
C HIS A 403 -13.09 -21.65 5.80
N THR A 404 -11.90 -21.35 6.31
CA THR A 404 -11.63 -20.20 7.18
C THR A 404 -10.25 -19.60 6.87
N TYR A 405 -9.98 -18.42 7.41
CA TYR A 405 -8.69 -17.74 7.28
C TYR A 405 -7.63 -18.35 8.21
N GLY A 406 -6.37 -18.20 7.85
CA GLY A 406 -5.22 -18.76 8.56
C GLY A 406 -5.11 -18.39 10.04
N SER A 407 -5.32 -17.13 10.46
CA SER A 407 -5.18 -16.80 11.89
C SER A 407 -6.24 -17.46 12.77
N ALA A 408 -7.45 -17.72 12.25
CA ALA A 408 -8.45 -18.57 12.93
C ALA A 408 -7.99 -20.03 13.10
N ARG A 409 -7.05 -20.50 12.27
CA ARG A 409 -6.40 -21.82 12.38
C ARG A 409 -5.10 -21.77 13.21
N GLY A 410 -4.80 -20.64 13.84
CA GLY A 410 -3.58 -20.45 14.61
C GLY A 410 -2.33 -20.20 13.76
N LYS A 411 -2.46 -19.82 12.47
CA LYS A 411 -1.32 -19.24 11.75
C LYS A 411 -0.92 -17.91 12.41
N THR A 412 0.36 -17.60 12.40
CA THR A 412 0.94 -16.39 13.02
C THR A 412 1.95 -15.71 12.10
N ALA A 413 2.20 -14.41 12.32
CA ALA A 413 3.25 -13.66 11.64
C ALA A 413 4.63 -14.37 11.75
N ALA A 414 4.95 -14.96 12.90
CA ALA A 414 6.19 -15.71 13.10
C ALA A 414 6.34 -16.91 12.13
N GLN A 415 5.25 -17.60 11.82
CA GLN A 415 5.28 -18.71 10.85
C GLN A 415 5.50 -18.19 9.42
N VAL A 416 4.89 -17.05 9.06
CA VAL A 416 5.17 -16.39 7.78
C VAL A 416 6.65 -16.04 7.69
N ASN A 417 7.20 -15.37 8.71
CA ASN A 417 8.62 -15.00 8.76
C ASN A 417 9.56 -16.20 8.72
N SER A 418 9.21 -17.29 9.40
CA SER A 418 10.02 -18.51 9.36
C SER A 418 10.08 -19.11 7.95
N TRP A 419 9.02 -18.97 7.17
CA TRP A 419 8.97 -19.45 5.80
C TRP A 419 9.68 -18.49 4.83
N THR A 420 9.38 -17.18 4.92
CA THR A 420 9.94 -16.15 4.02
C THR A 420 11.35 -15.71 4.38
N LYS A 421 11.81 -16.08 5.59
CA LYS A 421 13.00 -15.60 6.31
C LYS A 421 12.89 -14.19 6.87
N GLY A 422 11.85 -13.40 6.59
CA GLY A 422 11.66 -12.06 7.16
C GLY A 422 12.94 -11.22 7.18
N TRP A 423 13.30 -10.67 8.35
CA TRP A 423 14.56 -9.96 8.59
C TRP A 423 15.83 -10.82 8.55
N ASP A 424 15.70 -12.14 8.63
CA ASP A 424 16.81 -13.09 8.53
C ASP A 424 17.18 -13.39 7.06
N LEU A 425 16.45 -12.82 6.09
CA LEU A 425 16.80 -12.82 4.67
C LEU A 425 18.02 -11.92 4.42
N THR A 426 19.20 -12.43 4.78
CA THR A 426 20.47 -11.67 4.78
C THR A 426 21.47 -12.14 3.73
N ASN A 427 21.43 -13.42 3.37
CA ASN A 427 22.31 -14.00 2.36
C ASN A 427 21.61 -14.08 1.00
N THR A 428 21.29 -12.91 0.44
CA THR A 428 20.66 -12.80 -0.87
C THR A 428 21.69 -12.50 -1.96
N THR A 429 21.40 -12.96 -3.18
CA THR A 429 22.28 -12.74 -4.32
C THR A 429 21.57 -11.94 -5.39
N ARG A 430 22.15 -10.77 -5.69
CA ARG A 430 21.65 -9.81 -6.67
C ARG A 430 20.25 -9.30 -6.33
N LEU A 431 20.08 -8.84 -5.09
CA LEU A 431 18.85 -8.23 -4.61
C LEU A 431 19.15 -6.84 -4.04
N ILE A 432 18.65 -5.80 -4.72
CA ILE A 432 18.70 -4.43 -4.20
C ILE A 432 17.54 -4.23 -3.24
N TRP A 433 17.84 -3.63 -2.10
CA TRP A 433 16.87 -3.14 -1.14
C TRP A 433 16.92 -1.62 -1.11
N THR A 434 15.78 -0.97 -1.27
CA THR A 434 15.71 0.50 -1.21
C THR A 434 14.56 0.91 -0.31
N ASN A 435 14.77 1.86 0.60
CA ASN A 435 13.72 2.43 1.45
C ASN A 435 13.82 3.96 1.48
N GLY A 436 12.68 4.62 1.65
CA GLY A 436 12.67 6.02 2.10
C GLY A 436 13.09 6.12 3.56
N GLN A 437 13.85 7.17 3.92
CA GLN A 437 14.19 7.42 5.33
C GLN A 437 12.94 7.57 6.21
N PHE A 438 11.90 8.24 5.71
CA PHE A 438 10.64 8.49 6.42
C PHE A 438 9.48 7.67 5.85
N ASP A 439 9.78 6.57 5.16
CA ASP A 439 8.79 5.60 4.72
C ASP A 439 8.22 4.84 5.93
N PRO A 440 6.90 4.89 6.21
CA PRO A 440 6.28 4.14 7.30
C PRO A 440 6.57 2.64 7.29
N TRP A 441 6.80 2.07 6.10
CA TRP A 441 7.10 0.65 5.92
C TRP A 441 8.57 0.29 6.14
N ARG A 442 9.47 1.28 6.29
CA ARG A 442 10.91 1.07 6.52
C ARG A 442 11.16 0.06 7.62
N ASP A 443 10.41 0.17 8.72
CA ASP A 443 10.65 -0.61 9.93
C ASP A 443 10.07 -2.03 9.89
N SER A 444 9.38 -2.45 8.83
CA SER A 444 9.12 -3.88 8.52
C SER A 444 10.03 -4.42 7.40
N GLY A 445 10.92 -3.58 6.85
CA GLY A 445 11.97 -3.97 5.91
C GLY A 445 13.32 -4.25 6.58
N VAL A 446 14.33 -4.60 5.78
CA VAL A 446 15.69 -4.89 6.27
C VAL A 446 16.46 -3.64 6.73
N SER A 447 15.96 -2.45 6.39
CA SER A 447 16.48 -1.15 6.84
C SER A 447 16.01 -0.75 8.25
N SER A 448 15.19 -1.60 8.88
CA SER A 448 14.60 -1.34 10.20
C SER A 448 15.65 -1.12 11.28
N ILE A 449 15.45 -0.09 12.11
CA ILE A 449 16.27 0.13 13.31
C ILE A 449 15.89 -0.82 14.45
N TYR A 450 14.71 -1.45 14.36
CA TYR A 450 14.20 -2.43 15.33
C TYR A 450 14.62 -3.87 15.02
N ARG A 451 15.26 -4.08 13.87
CA ARG A 451 15.81 -5.39 13.50
C ARG A 451 16.90 -5.82 14.51
N PRO A 452 16.94 -7.10 14.92
CA PRO A 452 18.05 -7.61 15.72
C PRO A 452 19.41 -7.40 15.03
N GLY A 453 20.33 -6.73 15.71
CA GLY A 453 21.63 -6.33 15.15
C GLY A 453 21.60 -5.04 14.32
N GLY A 454 20.45 -4.35 14.26
CA GLY A 454 20.24 -3.12 13.52
C GLY A 454 19.98 -3.33 12.02
N PRO A 455 19.95 -2.22 11.26
CA PRO A 455 19.76 -2.25 9.81
C PRO A 455 20.78 -3.18 9.12
N LEU A 456 20.32 -3.92 8.12
CA LEU A 456 21.16 -4.83 7.35
C LEU A 456 22.31 -4.06 6.69
N GLN A 457 23.51 -4.63 6.76
CA GLN A 457 24.70 -4.02 6.15
C GLN A 457 24.69 -4.25 4.63
N SER A 458 24.91 -3.17 3.89
CA SER A 458 25.00 -3.21 2.44
C SER A 458 26.20 -4.02 1.96
N THR A 459 25.99 -4.85 0.95
CA THR A 459 27.04 -5.59 0.24
C THR A 459 26.89 -5.38 -1.27
N SER A 460 27.88 -5.81 -2.07
CA SER A 460 27.77 -5.74 -3.53
C SER A 460 26.75 -6.72 -4.12
N SER A 461 26.43 -7.82 -3.41
CA SER A 461 25.40 -8.79 -3.82
C SER A 461 24.02 -8.45 -3.27
N ALA A 462 23.95 -7.67 -2.19
CA ALA A 462 22.73 -7.18 -1.59
C ALA A 462 22.87 -5.71 -1.17
N PRO A 463 22.83 -4.75 -2.13
CA PRO A 463 22.92 -3.34 -1.81
C PRO A 463 21.70 -2.87 -1.00
N ILE A 464 21.95 -2.08 0.06
CA ILE A 464 20.90 -1.47 0.88
C ILE A 464 20.98 0.05 0.74
N ASN A 465 19.94 0.65 0.17
CA ASN A 465 19.82 2.09 -0.05
C ASN A 465 18.75 2.68 0.87
N VAL A 466 19.11 3.71 1.63
CA VAL A 466 18.14 4.53 2.37
C VAL A 466 18.17 5.95 1.81
N ILE A 467 17.08 6.36 1.18
CA ILE A 467 16.94 7.67 0.53
C ILE A 467 16.72 8.73 1.61
N PRO A 468 17.66 9.69 1.81
CA PRO A 468 17.49 10.75 2.80
C PRO A 468 16.26 11.61 2.50
N GLY A 469 15.40 11.81 3.50
CA GLY A 469 14.11 12.49 3.34
C GLY A 469 13.09 11.73 2.49
N GLY A 470 13.39 10.51 2.06
CA GLY A 470 12.54 9.72 1.19
C GLY A 470 11.28 9.19 1.87
N PHE A 471 10.23 9.04 1.08
CA PHE A 471 8.95 8.43 1.42
C PHE A 471 8.81 7.05 0.75
N HIS A 472 7.62 6.48 0.81
CA HIS A 472 7.31 5.18 0.22
C HIS A 472 7.63 5.14 -1.28
N CYS A 473 8.44 4.17 -1.69
CA CYS A 473 8.83 3.91 -3.08
C CYS A 473 9.40 5.11 -3.85
N SER A 474 10.17 5.96 -3.17
CA SER A 474 10.66 7.24 -3.73
C SER A 474 11.53 7.08 -4.99
N ASP A 475 12.25 5.97 -5.12
CA ASP A 475 13.10 5.59 -6.25
C ASP A 475 12.32 5.18 -7.50
N LEU A 476 11.10 4.66 -7.36
CA LEU A 476 10.39 4.09 -8.50
C LEU A 476 9.91 5.12 -9.53
N LEU A 477 9.66 6.37 -9.10
CA LEU A 477 9.15 7.44 -9.96
C LEU A 477 10.23 8.48 -10.26
N LEU A 478 10.57 8.68 -11.55
CA LEU A 478 11.66 9.58 -11.95
C LEU A 478 11.38 11.04 -11.63
N ARG A 479 10.12 11.43 -11.43
CA ARG A 479 9.76 12.78 -10.98
C ARG A 479 10.40 13.12 -9.63
N ASN A 480 10.59 12.12 -8.76
CA ASN A 480 11.26 12.30 -7.47
C ASN A 480 12.76 12.53 -7.66
N GLY A 481 13.41 11.79 -8.58
CA GLY A 481 14.80 12.03 -8.96
C GLY A 481 15.02 13.43 -9.56
N ALA A 482 14.10 13.87 -10.43
CA ALA A 482 14.13 15.21 -10.99
C ALA A 482 13.96 16.32 -9.93
N ALA A 483 13.16 16.07 -8.90
CA ALA A 483 12.93 17.02 -7.80
C ALA A 483 14.03 16.98 -6.73
N ASN A 484 14.72 15.86 -6.54
CA ASN A 484 15.72 15.67 -5.50
C ASN A 484 16.95 14.91 -6.02
N LYS A 485 18.11 15.58 -6.00
CA LYS A 485 19.37 15.03 -6.49
C LYS A 485 19.79 13.74 -5.79
N GLY A 486 19.52 13.60 -4.49
CA GLY A 486 19.84 12.40 -3.71
C GLY A 486 18.99 11.20 -4.14
N VAL A 487 17.73 11.42 -4.50
CA VAL A 487 16.90 10.36 -5.11
C VAL A 487 17.47 9.96 -6.47
N GLN A 488 17.87 10.93 -7.30
CA GLN A 488 18.47 10.64 -8.60
C GLN A 488 19.78 9.84 -8.45
N ASP A 489 20.62 10.16 -7.47
CA ASP A 489 21.85 9.41 -7.20
C ASP A 489 21.55 7.93 -6.87
N ILE A 490 20.50 7.67 -6.09
CA ILE A 490 20.08 6.29 -5.79
C ILE A 490 19.55 5.60 -7.05
N ILE A 491 18.69 6.24 -7.83
CA ILE A 491 18.18 5.70 -9.11
C ILE A 491 19.35 5.34 -10.05
N ASP A 492 20.32 6.23 -10.20
CA ASP A 492 21.48 6.03 -11.06
C ASP A 492 22.33 4.85 -10.56
N ALA A 493 22.51 4.71 -9.24
CA ALA A 493 23.23 3.59 -8.63
C ALA A 493 22.52 2.25 -8.81
N GLU A 494 21.19 2.22 -8.67
CA GLU A 494 20.36 1.03 -8.88
C GLU A 494 20.45 0.56 -10.33
N VAL A 495 20.31 1.48 -11.29
CA VAL A 495 20.46 1.20 -12.71
C VAL A 495 21.86 0.66 -13.01
N ALA A 496 22.91 1.29 -12.50
CA ALA A 496 24.29 0.85 -12.71
C ALA A 496 24.54 -0.56 -12.15
N GLN A 497 24.01 -0.86 -10.97
CA GLN A 497 24.14 -2.16 -10.34
C GLN A 497 23.42 -3.26 -11.13
N ILE A 498 22.18 -3.02 -11.56
CA ILE A 498 21.42 -3.98 -12.36
C ILE A 498 22.11 -4.21 -13.71
N LYS A 499 22.61 -3.15 -14.37
CA LYS A 499 23.40 -3.29 -15.61
C LYS A 499 24.62 -4.17 -15.42
N THR A 500 25.32 -4.01 -14.29
CA THR A 500 26.49 -4.85 -13.94
C THR A 500 26.10 -6.32 -13.84
N TRP A 501 25.06 -6.63 -13.05
CA TRP A 501 24.59 -8.01 -12.93
C TRP A 501 24.12 -8.56 -14.27
N VAL A 502 23.35 -7.81 -15.06
CA VAL A 502 22.91 -8.28 -16.37
C VAL A 502 24.09 -8.57 -17.29
N GLN A 503 25.18 -7.79 -17.25
CA GLN A 503 26.38 -8.12 -18.00
C GLN A 503 27.00 -9.46 -17.55
N GLU A 504 27.08 -9.71 -16.24
CA GLU A 504 27.57 -10.98 -15.68
C GLU A 504 26.73 -12.20 -16.09
N PHE A 505 25.50 -12.02 -16.56
CA PHE A 505 24.69 -13.13 -17.09
C PHE A 505 25.14 -13.59 -18.48
N TYR A 506 25.64 -12.65 -19.29
CA TYR A 506 26.05 -12.91 -20.68
C TYR A 506 27.54 -13.25 -20.83
N ASP A 507 28.34 -12.88 -19.83
CA ASP A 507 29.74 -13.30 -19.70
C ASP A 507 29.84 -14.77 -19.28
#